data_AF-A0A5J4RE42-F1
#
_entry.id   AF-A0A5J4RE42-F1
#
_cell.length_a   1.000
_cell.length_b   1.000
_cell.length_c   1.000
_cell.angle_alpha   90.00
_cell.angle_beta   90.00
_cell.angle_gamma   90.00
#
_symmetry.space_group_name_H-M   'P 1'
#
loop_
_entity.id
_entity.type
_entity.pdbx_description
1 polymer ?
#
loop_
_entity_poly.entity_id
_entity_poly.type
_entity_poly.pdbx_seq_one_letter_code
_entity_poly.pdbx_strand_id
1 'polypeptide(L)'
;MNAIMEKSEVYFTNLRTTPNSNLLDKMEHLVRKAGITHIDFKNQFTAIKIHFGEPGNLAYIRANYAARMANLLRNLEAKPFLTDCNTLYS
;
A
#
# COMPACT_ATOMS: atom_id res chain seq x y z
N MET A 1 -29.37 21.80 6.34
CA MET A 1 -28.00 22.32 6.08
C MET A 1 -27.38 21.34 5.08
N ASN A 2 -27.32 21.70 3.80
CA ASN A 2 -26.81 20.81 2.76
C ASN A 2 -25.28 20.81 2.82
N ALA A 3 -24.68 19.71 3.24
CA ALA A 3 -23.24 19.53 3.10
C ALA A 3 -22.92 19.41 1.60
N ILE A 4 -22.15 20.36 1.06
CA ILE A 4 -21.52 20.20 -0.25
C ILE A 4 -20.51 19.06 -0.07
N MET A 5 -20.77 17.92 -0.70
CA MET A 5 -19.83 16.80 -0.70
C MET A 5 -18.60 17.22 -1.51
N GLU A 6 -17.48 17.44 -0.84
CA GLU A 6 -16.23 17.73 -1.53
C GLU A 6 -15.82 16.54 -2.39
N LYS A 7 -15.23 16.84 -3.55
CA LYS A 7 -14.76 15.80 -4.49
C LYS A 7 -13.60 15.04 -3.84
N SER A 8 -13.61 13.72 -3.94
CA SER A 8 -12.50 12.90 -3.45
C SER A 8 -11.22 13.17 -4.25
N GLU A 9 -10.10 13.33 -3.54
CA GLU A 9 -8.78 13.37 -4.17
C GLU A 9 -8.34 11.95 -4.58
N VAL A 10 -7.92 11.80 -5.84
CA VAL A 10 -7.48 10.51 -6.39
C VAL A 10 -6.04 10.61 -6.85
N TYR A 11 -5.20 9.73 -6.31
CA TYR A 11 -3.78 9.62 -6.65
C TYR A 11 -3.56 8.35 -7.49
N PHE A 12 -2.90 8.47 -8.64
CA PHE A 12 -2.55 7.31 -9.47
C PHE A 12 -1.16 7.46 -10.11
N THR A 13 -0.57 6.34 -10.53
CA THR A 13 0.65 6.29 -11.33
C THR A 13 0.49 5.28 -12.46
N ASN A 14 1.13 5.55 -13.60
CA ASN A 14 1.25 4.56 -14.68
C ASN A 14 2.36 3.53 -14.38
N LEU A 15 2.52 2.54 -15.26
CA LEU A 15 3.52 1.46 -15.14
C LEU A 15 4.85 1.74 -15.88
N ARG A 16 5.02 2.91 -16.49
CA ARG A 16 6.27 3.25 -17.20
C ARG A 16 7.38 3.52 -16.19
N THR A 17 8.57 2.97 -16.40
CA THR A 17 9.73 3.14 -15.52
C THR A 17 10.86 3.88 -16.23
N THR A 18 11.79 4.42 -15.44
CA THR A 18 13.05 5.00 -15.92
C THR A 18 14.22 4.39 -15.13
N PRO A 19 15.48 4.55 -15.57
CA PRO A 19 16.64 4.09 -14.80
C PRO A 19 16.68 4.63 -13.35
N ASN A 20 16.09 5.80 -13.11
CA ASN A 20 16.08 6.46 -11.80
C ASN A 20 14.78 6.25 -11.01
N SER A 21 13.77 5.58 -11.59
CA SER A 21 12.46 5.40 -10.94
C SER A 21 11.77 4.13 -11.43
N ASN A 22 11.81 3.10 -10.59
CA ASN A 22 11.12 1.84 -10.82
C ASN A 22 9.70 1.85 -10.21
N LEU A 23 8.95 0.77 -10.40
CA LEU A 23 7.56 0.67 -9.92
C LEU A 23 7.42 0.77 -8.38
N LEU A 24 8.40 0.28 -7.62
CA LEU A 24 8.39 0.36 -6.15
C LEU A 24 8.58 1.80 -5.69
N ASP A 25 9.48 2.55 -6.33
CA ASP A 25 9.72 3.96 -6.01
C ASP A 25 8.47 4.79 -6.34
N LYS A 26 7.84 4.51 -7.48
CA LYS A 26 6.59 5.18 -7.88
C LYS A 26 5.44 4.88 -6.92
N MET A 27 5.29 3.63 -6.47
CA MET A 27 4.31 3.27 -5.45
C MET A 27 4.58 4.02 -4.13
N GLU A 28 5.82 4.05 -3.65
CA GLU A 28 6.16 4.74 -2.41
C GLU A 28 5.89 6.26 -2.51
N HIS A 29 6.27 6.89 -3.61
CA HIS A 29 5.95 8.30 -3.86
C HIS A 29 4.44 8.55 -3.87
N LEU A 30 3.67 7.64 -4.47
CA LEU A 30 2.21 7.74 -4.53
C LEU A 30 1.59 7.72 -3.14
N VAL A 31 1.94 6.74 -2.30
CA VAL A 31 1.36 6.60 -0.95
C VAL A 31 1.80 7.74 -0.02
N ARG A 32 3.03 8.25 -0.18
CA ARG A 32 3.50 9.46 0.52
C ARG A 32 2.70 10.68 0.10
N LYS A 33 2.48 10.87 -1.20
CA LYS A 33 1.68 11.98 -1.73
C LYS A 33 0.22 11.88 -1.28
N ALA A 34 -0.31 10.66 -1.15
CA ALA A 34 -1.64 10.39 -0.61
C ALA A 34 -1.74 10.58 0.92
N GLY A 35 -0.66 10.98 1.61
CA GLY A 35 -0.70 11.37 3.02
C GLY A 35 -0.47 10.25 4.02
N ILE A 36 0.11 9.11 3.62
CA ILE A 36 0.42 8.02 4.57
C ILE A 36 1.31 8.50 5.72
N THR A 37 2.17 9.50 5.49
CA THR A 37 3.06 10.07 6.52
C THR A 37 2.35 11.00 7.51
N HIS A 38 1.07 11.33 7.28
CA HIS A 38 0.27 12.13 8.21
C HIS A 38 -0.48 11.26 9.24
N ILE A 39 -0.46 9.94 9.07
CA ILE A 39 -1.06 8.99 10.01
C ILE A 39 -0.07 8.74 11.14
N ASP A 40 -0.54 8.79 12.39
CA ASP A 40 0.28 8.42 13.54
C ASP A 40 0.40 6.90 13.65
N PHE A 41 1.58 6.40 13.29
CA PHE A 41 1.91 4.98 13.37
C PHE A 41 2.79 4.61 14.56
N LYS A 42 3.16 5.58 15.41
CA LYS A 42 4.21 5.36 16.41
C LYS A 42 3.83 4.23 17.37
N ASN A 43 4.65 3.18 17.37
CA ASN A 43 4.46 1.95 18.16
C ASN A 43 3.15 1.19 17.90
N GLN A 44 2.41 1.53 16.84
CA GLN A 44 1.13 0.93 16.49
C GLN A 44 1.30 -0.35 15.69
N PHE A 45 0.51 -1.38 16.02
CA PHE A 45 0.35 -2.54 15.15
C PHE A 45 -0.39 -2.12 13.89
N THR A 46 0.26 -2.30 12.73
CA THR A 46 -0.29 -1.82 11.46
C THR A 46 -0.45 -2.98 10.49
N ALA A 47 -1.68 -3.31 10.16
CA ALA A 47 -1.98 -4.35 9.19
C ALA A 47 -1.69 -3.86 7.76
N ILE A 48 -0.86 -4.59 7.02
CA ILE A 48 -0.82 -4.51 5.56
C ILE A 48 -1.71 -5.62 5.03
N LYS A 49 -2.92 -5.24 4.62
CA LYS A 49 -3.87 -6.15 4.00
C LYS A 49 -3.48 -6.39 2.55
N ILE A 50 -3.28 -7.65 2.18
CA ILE A 50 -2.80 -8.05 0.84
C ILE A 50 -3.36 -9.43 0.47
N HIS A 51 -3.57 -9.68 -0.81
CA HIS A 51 -3.87 -11.02 -1.32
C HIS A 51 -2.55 -11.76 -1.60
N PHE A 52 -2.24 -12.83 -0.86
CA PHE A 52 -0.97 -13.55 -1.03
C PHE A 52 -0.88 -14.33 -2.34
N GLY A 53 -2.04 -14.63 -2.93
CA GLY A 53 -2.12 -15.46 -4.12
C GLY A 53 -2.31 -16.93 -3.73
N GLU A 54 -2.85 -17.69 -4.67
CA GLU A 54 -3.10 -19.11 -4.52
C GLU A 54 -2.44 -19.82 -5.71
N PRO A 55 -2.11 -21.13 -5.60
CA PRO A 55 -1.58 -21.87 -6.72
C PRO A 55 -2.45 -21.70 -7.98
N GLY A 56 -1.84 -21.24 -9.08
CA GLY A 56 -2.54 -20.95 -10.33
C GLY A 56 -3.06 -19.52 -10.47
N ASN A 57 -3.08 -18.71 -9.41
CA ASN A 57 -3.43 -17.29 -9.49
C ASN A 57 -2.26 -16.46 -10.05
N LEU A 58 -2.56 -15.62 -11.05
CA LEU A 58 -1.60 -14.68 -11.66
C LEU A 58 -1.82 -13.22 -11.19
N ALA A 59 -2.92 -12.94 -10.50
CA ALA A 59 -3.36 -11.62 -10.07
C ALA A 59 -3.09 -11.41 -8.57
N TYR A 60 -1.81 -11.48 -8.17
CA TYR A 60 -1.39 -11.16 -6.80
C TYR A 60 -0.26 -10.12 -6.81
N ILE A 61 -0.09 -9.45 -5.68
CA ILE A 61 0.98 -8.48 -5.50
C ILE A 61 2.26 -9.23 -5.12
N ARG A 62 3.33 -9.01 -5.90
CA ARG A 62 4.64 -9.62 -5.64
C ARG A 62 5.19 -9.15 -4.27
N ALA A 63 5.90 -10.05 -3.58
CA ALA A 63 6.38 -9.83 -2.22
C ALA A 63 7.26 -8.58 -2.04
N ASN A 64 7.98 -8.14 -3.08
CA ASN A 64 8.81 -6.94 -3.05
C ASN A 64 8.00 -5.63 -2.82
N TYR A 65 6.75 -5.56 -3.27
CA TYR A 65 5.86 -4.43 -3.00
C TYR A 65 5.46 -4.39 -1.51
N ALA A 66 5.07 -5.55 -0.95
CA ALA A 66 4.74 -5.67 0.47
C ALA A 66 5.96 -5.33 1.34
N ALA A 67 7.15 -5.83 0.98
CA ALA A 67 8.39 -5.51 1.68
C ALA A 67 8.70 -4.02 1.68
N ARG A 68 8.49 -3.32 0.55
CA ARG A 68 8.68 -1.86 0.46
C ARG A 68 7.73 -1.11 1.39
N MET A 69 6.46 -1.50 1.44
CA MET A 69 5.47 -0.90 2.36
C MET A 69 5.78 -1.19 3.83
N ALA A 70 6.21 -2.41 4.15
CA ALA A 70 6.61 -2.77 5.50
C ALA A 70 7.83 -1.96 5.97
N ASN A 71 8.82 -1.72 5.09
CA ASN A 71 9.96 -0.85 5.38
C ASN A 71 9.52 0.60 5.60
N LEU A 72 8.65 1.14 4.74
CA LEU A 72 8.09 2.48 4.91
C LEU A 72 7.41 2.62 6.28
N LEU A 73 6.56 1.67 6.66
CA LEU A 73 5.86 1.70 7.95
C LEU A 73 6.82 1.58 9.14
N ARG A 74 7.85 0.73 9.07
CA ARG A 74 8.90 0.66 10.10
C ARG A 74 9.63 2.00 10.26
N ASN A 75 9.91 2.71 9.17
CA ASN A 75 10.51 4.04 9.21
C ASN A 75 9.58 5.10 9.84
N LEU A 76 8.28 4.82 9.92
CA LEU A 76 7.28 5.62 10.64
C LEU A 76 7.03 5.09 12.07
N GLU A 77 7.96 4.30 12.63
CA GLU A 77 7.89 3.69 13.96
C GLU A 77 6.73 2.70 14.16
N ALA A 78 6.14 2.19 13.07
CA ALA A 78 5.07 1.20 13.12
C ALA A 78 5.59 -0.22 13.42
N LYS A 79 4.67 -1.11 13.82
CA LYS A 79 4.86 -2.56 13.93
C LYS A 79 4.04 -3.26 12.83
N PRO A 80 4.52 -3.28 11.58
CA PRO A 80 3.74 -3.81 10.47
C PRO A 80 3.66 -5.33 10.51
N PHE A 81 2.50 -5.88 10.15
CA PHE A 81 2.28 -7.30 9.91
C PHE A 81 1.44 -7.48 8.64
N LEU A 82 1.65 -8.59 7.94
CA LEU A 82 0.86 -8.92 6.75
C LEU A 82 -0.38 -9.71 7.15
N THR A 83 -1.50 -9.40 6.52
CA THR A 83 -2.76 -10.14 6.70
C THR A 83 -3.45 -10.30 5.36
N ASP A 84 -4.11 -11.45 5.17
CA ASP A 84 -4.88 -11.75 3.97
C ASP A 84 -6.37 -11.74 4.27
N CYS A 85 -7.16 -11.49 3.23
CA CYS A 85 -8.61 -11.60 3.25
C CYS A 85 -9.13 -12.45 2.09
N ASN A 86 -8.31 -13.38 1.59
CA ASN A 86 -8.74 -14.39 0.65
C ASN A 86 -9.99 -15.10 1.20
N THR A 87 -11.02 -15.13 0.36
CA THR A 87 -12.22 -15.92 0.63
C THR A 87 -11.86 -17.35 0.30
N LEU A 88 -11.74 -18.22 1.30
CA LEU A 88 -11.62 -19.66 1.08
C LEU A 88 -12.94 -20.16 0.47
N TYR A 89 -12.99 -20.26 -0.86
CA TYR A 89 -14.05 -21.00 -1.52
C TYR A 89 -13.77 -22.49 -1.28
N SER A 90 -14.65 -23.14 -0.53
CA SER A 90 -14.66 -24.61 -0.33
C SER A 90 -15.38 -25.30 -1.48
#